data_AF-A0A858RH58-F1
#
_entry.id   AF-A0A858RH58-F1
#
_cell.length_a   1.000
_cell.length_b   1.000
_cell.length_c   1.000
_cell.angle_alpha   90.00
_cell.angle_beta   90.00
_cell.angle_gamma   90.00
#
_symmetry.space_group_name_H-M   'P 1'
#
loop_
_entity.id
_entity.type
_entity.pdbx_description
1 polymer ?
#
loop_
_entity_poly.entity_id
_entity_poly.type
_entity_poly.pdbx_seq_one_letter_code
_entity_poly.pdbx_strand_id
1 'polypeptide(L)'
;MISAPEAALKAFLSAPDWRSRLKHSLHGANIGPKMETYYAEFADGPIRPIAITAQLTRNDGESGVKLATFGVTTESHSKPIDVTLLETREGWKVDWETFVEFQNDHLAKFAGGQGSDTGAFHVEVRTTEITKFPGGENMAAYRLDLPWYEQSYFGFVETGSTTHRGLAAAVRPGNPIAPVLQLTRRRTADGKPYLEIMGIAASNWHPEPE
;
A
#
# COMPACT_ATOMS: atom_id res chain seq x y z
N MET A 1 8.64 -23.97 14.37
CA MET A 1 9.91 -23.27 14.11
C MET A 1 9.55 -21.92 13.50
N ILE A 2 9.99 -20.80 14.07
CA ILE A 2 9.69 -19.46 13.53
C ILE A 2 10.53 -19.28 12.25
N SER A 3 9.92 -18.83 11.17
CA SER A 3 10.65 -18.57 9.92
C SER A 3 11.54 -17.31 10.05
N ALA A 4 12.62 -17.22 9.28
CA ALA A 4 13.47 -16.02 9.25
C ALA A 4 12.69 -14.70 9.02
N PRO A 5 11.76 -14.60 8.04
CA PRO A 5 10.97 -13.38 7.87
C PRO A 5 10.04 -13.10 9.06
N GLU A 6 9.43 -14.12 9.67
CA GLU A 6 8.57 -13.93 10.84
C GLU A 6 9.38 -13.44 12.06
N ALA A 7 10.62 -13.91 12.23
CA ALA A 7 11.52 -13.43 13.28
C ALA A 7 11.88 -11.95 13.07
N ALA A 8 12.16 -11.54 11.83
CA ALA A 8 12.44 -10.14 11.49
C ALA A 8 11.22 -9.23 11.74
N LEU A 9 10.02 -9.68 11.37
CA LEU A 9 8.78 -8.98 11.67
C LEU A 9 8.58 -8.80 13.18
N LYS A 10 8.77 -9.87 13.96
CA LYS A 10 8.66 -9.81 15.43
C LYS A 10 9.66 -8.83 16.04
N ALA A 11 10.88 -8.76 15.51
CA ALA A 11 11.89 -7.79 15.96
C ALA A 11 11.47 -6.34 15.64
N PHE A 12 10.96 -6.08 14.43
CA PHE A 12 10.42 -4.78 14.04
C PHE A 12 9.26 -4.33 14.95
N LEU A 13 8.31 -5.22 15.23
CA LEU A 13 7.14 -4.92 16.07
C LEU A 13 7.55 -4.72 17.54
N SER A 14 8.52 -5.49 18.04
CA SER A 14 8.98 -5.42 19.44
C SER A 14 9.96 -4.28 19.71
N ALA A 15 10.38 -3.53 18.68
CA ALA A 15 11.33 -2.43 18.82
C ALA A 15 10.81 -1.38 19.82
N PRO A 16 11.64 -0.96 20.79
CA PRO A 16 11.22 -0.05 21.87
C PRO A 16 11.04 1.39 21.41
N ASP A 17 11.63 1.76 20.28
CA ASP A 17 11.58 3.08 19.68
C ASP A 17 11.79 3.00 18.16
N TRP A 18 11.54 4.10 17.47
CA TRP A 18 11.65 4.19 16.02
C TRP A 18 13.09 4.02 15.54
N ARG A 19 14.08 4.44 16.33
CA ARG A 19 15.51 4.28 16.00
C ARG A 19 15.93 2.82 15.99
N SER A 20 15.37 2.02 16.89
CA SER A 20 15.55 0.58 16.94
C SER A 20 14.76 -0.10 15.83
N ARG A 21 13.53 0.36 15.56
CA ARG A 21 12.69 -0.14 14.46
C ARG A 21 13.32 0.09 13.09
N LEU A 22 14.04 1.20 12.91
CA LEU A 22 14.76 1.55 11.70
C LEU A 22 15.75 0.45 11.26
N LYS A 23 16.40 -0.22 12.22
CA LYS A 23 17.35 -1.32 11.94
C LYS A 23 16.70 -2.52 11.27
N HIS A 24 15.40 -2.68 11.46
CA HIS A 24 14.58 -3.76 10.91
C HIS A 24 13.77 -3.32 9.68
N SER A 25 13.95 -2.08 9.22
CA SER A 25 13.18 -1.49 8.14
C SER A 25 14.01 -1.40 6.86
N LEU A 26 13.36 -1.47 5.71
CA LEU A 26 13.97 -1.32 4.40
C LEU A 26 14.46 0.12 4.19
N HIS A 27 15.54 0.28 3.41
CA HIS A 27 16.10 1.59 3.04
C HIS A 27 16.34 2.54 4.23
N GLY A 28 16.89 2.03 5.34
CA GLY A 28 17.03 2.77 6.61
C GLY A 28 17.63 4.18 6.49
N ALA A 29 18.61 4.40 5.60
CA ALA A 29 19.16 5.72 5.35
C ALA A 29 18.13 6.73 4.80
N ASN A 30 17.23 6.27 3.92
CA ASN A 30 16.23 7.10 3.26
C ASN A 30 14.98 7.31 4.13
N ILE A 31 14.56 6.29 4.87
CA ILE A 31 13.34 6.36 5.68
C ILE A 31 13.57 6.93 7.08
N GLY A 32 14.81 7.01 7.58
CA GLY A 32 15.13 7.53 8.91
C GLY A 32 14.49 8.90 9.20
N PRO A 33 14.67 9.92 8.33
CA PRO A 33 14.02 11.21 8.50
C PRO A 33 12.48 11.16 8.45
N LYS A 34 11.91 10.26 7.64
CA LYS A 34 10.46 10.05 7.56
C LYS A 34 9.91 9.44 8.85
N MET A 35 10.61 8.45 9.41
CA MET A 35 10.27 7.84 10.70
C MET A 35 10.35 8.88 11.82
N GLU A 36 11.41 9.68 11.88
CA GLU A 36 11.54 10.73 12.89
C GLU A 36 10.36 11.71 12.84
N THR A 37 9.98 12.16 11.64
CA THR A 37 8.84 13.05 11.45
C THR A 37 7.53 12.39 11.89
N TYR A 38 7.31 11.13 11.49
CA TYR A 38 6.12 10.37 11.86
C TYR A 38 5.99 10.18 13.37
N TYR A 39 7.03 9.67 14.04
CA TYR A 39 6.97 9.37 15.47
C TYR A 39 7.06 10.62 16.37
N ALA A 40 7.20 11.82 15.80
CA ALA A 40 6.96 13.07 16.51
C ALA A 40 5.46 13.31 16.81
N GLU A 41 4.57 12.73 16.00
CA GLU A 41 3.11 12.91 16.10
C GLU A 41 2.37 11.64 16.54
N PHE A 42 2.97 10.47 16.31
CA PHE A 42 2.38 9.16 16.60
C PHE A 42 3.11 8.45 17.74
N ALA A 43 2.41 7.56 18.43
CA ALA A 43 2.97 6.80 19.54
C ALA A 43 4.19 5.98 19.08
N ASP A 44 5.32 6.19 19.74
CA ASP A 44 6.50 5.36 19.57
C ASP A 44 6.61 4.35 20.72
N GLY A 45 7.00 3.13 20.37
CA GLY A 45 7.04 2.01 21.30
C GLY A 45 6.65 0.68 20.66
N PRO A 46 6.76 -0.42 21.41
CA PRO A 46 6.46 -1.75 20.89
C PRO A 46 5.01 -1.89 20.44
N ILE A 47 4.81 -2.50 19.27
CA ILE A 47 3.51 -2.88 18.73
C ILE A 47 3.25 -4.32 19.19
N ARG A 48 2.18 -4.52 19.96
CA ARG A 48 1.81 -5.84 20.49
C ARG A 48 0.78 -6.51 19.59
N PRO A 49 1.17 -7.48 18.76
CA PRO A 49 0.22 -8.20 17.92
C PRO A 49 -0.61 -9.17 18.76
N ILE A 50 -1.90 -9.25 18.49
CA ILE A 50 -2.78 -10.34 18.94
C ILE A 50 -2.55 -11.57 18.06
N ALA A 51 -2.36 -11.36 16.76
CA ALA A 51 -2.11 -12.41 15.79
C ALA A 51 -1.15 -11.95 14.70
N ILE A 52 -0.35 -12.88 14.20
CA ILE A 52 0.45 -12.73 12.98
C ILE A 52 0.09 -13.92 12.08
N THR A 53 -0.43 -13.65 10.88
CA THR A 53 -0.80 -14.66 9.90
C THR A 53 0.15 -14.61 8.71
N ALA A 54 0.89 -15.69 8.48
CA ALA A 54 1.72 -15.82 7.28
C ALA A 54 0.84 -16.06 6.06
N GLN A 55 1.08 -15.33 4.97
CA GLN A 55 0.23 -15.45 3.77
C GLN A 55 0.99 -16.06 2.60
N LEU A 56 2.20 -15.56 2.31
CA LEU A 56 2.95 -16.01 1.15
C LEU A 56 4.42 -15.65 1.27
N THR A 57 5.29 -16.55 0.81
CA THR A 57 6.66 -16.22 0.39
C THR A 57 6.75 -16.48 -1.11
N ARG A 58 7.13 -15.47 -1.88
CA ARG A 58 7.33 -15.58 -3.33
C ARG A 58 8.57 -14.81 -3.74
N ASN A 59 9.12 -15.12 -4.90
CA ASN A 59 10.08 -14.22 -5.54
C ASN A 59 9.29 -13.03 -6.10
N ASP A 60 9.86 -11.84 -6.07
CA ASP A 60 9.28 -10.63 -6.65
C ASP A 60 9.19 -10.67 -8.19
N GLY A 61 9.68 -11.75 -8.80
CA GLY A 61 9.57 -12.06 -10.22
C GLY A 61 10.58 -11.33 -11.09
N GLU A 62 10.91 -10.09 -10.74
CA GLU A 62 11.70 -9.17 -11.57
C GLU A 62 13.17 -9.09 -11.12
N SER A 63 13.42 -8.95 -9.81
CA SER A 63 14.79 -8.89 -9.26
C SER A 63 15.28 -10.25 -8.70
N GLY A 64 14.36 -11.18 -8.49
CA GLY A 64 14.63 -12.47 -7.85
C GLY A 64 14.74 -12.37 -6.33
N VAL A 65 14.48 -11.19 -5.75
CA VAL A 65 14.42 -10.99 -4.30
C VAL A 65 13.21 -11.72 -3.73
N LYS A 66 13.41 -12.42 -2.61
CA LYS A 66 12.31 -13.06 -1.91
C LYS A 66 11.53 -12.01 -1.12
N LEU A 67 10.21 -12.05 -1.26
CA LEU A 67 9.28 -11.29 -0.46
C LEU A 67 8.44 -12.21 0.43
N ALA A 68 8.07 -11.71 1.59
CA ALA A 68 7.17 -12.37 2.53
C ALA A 68 6.12 -11.37 3.01
N THR A 69 4.84 -11.76 2.94
CA THR A 69 3.72 -10.95 3.41
C THR A 69 3.05 -11.60 4.61
N PHE A 70 2.75 -10.78 5.61
CA PHE A 70 2.06 -11.17 6.84
C PHE A 70 0.91 -10.23 7.12
N GLY A 71 -0.18 -10.77 7.66
CA GLY A 71 -1.24 -9.98 8.30
C GLY A 71 -0.93 -9.82 9.79
N VAL A 72 -0.96 -8.58 10.28
CA VAL A 72 -0.73 -8.26 11.71
C VAL A 72 -2.00 -7.67 12.30
N THR A 73 -2.61 -8.39 13.25
CA THR A 73 -3.79 -7.91 13.99
C THR A 73 -3.36 -7.38 15.35
N THR A 74 -3.88 -6.22 15.73
CA THR A 74 -3.56 -5.54 17.01
C THR A 74 -4.85 -5.21 17.76
N GLU A 75 -4.76 -4.84 19.04
CA GLU A 75 -5.96 -4.40 19.78
C GLU A 75 -6.65 -3.19 19.15
N SER A 76 -5.87 -2.28 18.55
CA SER A 76 -6.40 -1.09 17.89
C SER A 76 -6.88 -1.33 16.46
N HIS A 77 -6.56 -2.48 15.86
CA HIS A 77 -6.93 -2.83 14.48
C HIS A 77 -7.54 -4.22 14.44
N SER A 78 -8.87 -4.28 14.35
CA SER A 78 -9.63 -5.53 14.25
C SER A 78 -9.40 -6.27 12.93
N LYS A 79 -9.00 -5.56 11.88
CA LYS A 79 -8.58 -6.12 10.60
C LYS A 79 -7.05 -6.27 10.56
N PRO A 80 -6.51 -7.33 9.91
CA PRO A 80 -5.07 -7.46 9.73
C PRO A 80 -4.49 -6.29 8.93
N ILE A 81 -3.43 -5.69 9.45
CA ILE A 81 -2.57 -4.76 8.73
C ILE A 81 -1.62 -5.59 7.89
N ASP A 82 -1.54 -5.31 6.59
CA ASP A 82 -0.60 -6.01 5.74
C ASP A 82 0.82 -5.51 5.93
N VAL A 83 1.76 -6.44 6.10
CA VAL A 83 3.16 -6.15 6.33
C VAL A 83 4.01 -6.97 5.37
N THR A 84 4.73 -6.26 4.51
CA THR A 84 5.64 -6.88 3.54
C THR A 84 7.08 -6.78 4.02
N LEU A 85 7.83 -7.86 3.82
CA LEU A 85 9.25 -7.95 4.09
C LEU A 85 9.99 -8.37 2.82
N LEU A 86 11.18 -7.82 2.61
CA LEU A 86 12.08 -8.19 1.53
C LEU A 86 13.37 -8.79 2.10
N GLU A 87 13.88 -9.83 1.44
CA GLU A 87 15.19 -10.41 1.72
C GLU A 87 16.29 -9.48 1.19
N THR A 88 17.14 -8.98 2.10
CA THR A 88 18.30 -8.15 1.75
C THR A 88 19.60 -8.88 2.12
N ARG A 89 20.75 -8.31 1.74
CA ARG A 89 22.07 -8.82 2.18
C ARG A 89 22.24 -8.81 3.70
N GLU A 90 21.50 -7.96 4.40
CA GLU A 90 21.49 -7.85 5.87
C GLU A 90 20.40 -8.71 6.53
N GLY A 91 19.70 -9.53 5.75
CA GLY A 91 18.54 -10.31 6.17
C GLY A 91 17.22 -9.66 5.79
N TRP A 92 16.13 -10.20 6.35
CA TRP A 92 14.77 -9.73 6.07
C TRP A 92 14.50 -8.38 6.73
N LYS A 93 13.92 -7.44 5.98
CA LYS A 93 13.60 -6.09 6.44
C LYS A 93 12.15 -5.74 6.06
N VAL A 94 11.47 -4.98 6.92
CA VAL A 94 10.07 -4.56 6.77
C VAL A 94 9.99 -3.32 5.89
N ASP A 95 9.05 -3.29 4.96
CA ASP A 95 8.63 -2.04 4.31
C ASP A 95 7.81 -1.21 5.31
N TRP A 96 8.49 -0.27 5.97
CA TRP A 96 7.88 0.57 6.98
C TRP A 96 6.88 1.58 6.38
N GLU A 97 7.11 2.09 5.17
CA GLU A 97 6.23 3.09 4.56
C GLU A 97 4.86 2.48 4.25
N THR A 98 4.87 1.32 3.60
CA THR A 98 3.65 0.52 3.35
C THR A 98 2.95 0.12 4.65
N PHE A 99 3.72 -0.30 5.66
CA PHE A 99 3.16 -0.66 6.97
C PHE A 99 2.38 0.52 7.59
N VAL A 100 2.96 1.72 7.59
CA VAL A 100 2.30 2.92 8.12
C VAL A 100 1.10 3.32 7.27
N GLU A 101 1.19 3.19 5.95
CA GLU A 101 0.08 3.47 5.02
C GLU A 101 -1.18 2.71 5.41
N PHE A 102 -1.05 1.40 5.67
CA PHE A 102 -2.19 0.56 6.06
C PHE A 102 -2.54 0.65 7.53
N GLN A 103 -1.55 0.78 8.42
CA GLN A 103 -1.82 0.96 9.85
C GLN A 103 -2.69 2.21 10.08
N ASN A 104 -2.51 3.25 9.28
CA ASN A 104 -3.23 4.51 9.47
C ASN A 104 -4.37 4.71 8.47
N ASP A 105 -4.75 3.70 7.71
CA ASP A 105 -5.80 3.78 6.69
C ASP A 105 -5.64 5.00 5.76
N HIS A 106 -4.41 5.27 5.28
CA HIS A 106 -4.11 6.49 4.53
C HIS A 106 -5.00 6.67 3.31
N LEU A 107 -5.26 5.61 2.54
CA LEU A 107 -6.18 5.69 1.39
C LEU A 107 -7.61 6.02 1.83
N ALA A 108 -8.08 5.48 2.95
CA ALA A 108 -9.43 5.75 3.44
C ALA A 108 -9.58 7.19 3.91
N LYS A 109 -8.61 7.67 4.69
CA LYS A 109 -8.55 9.08 5.11
C LYS A 109 -8.44 10.01 3.91
N PHE A 110 -7.59 9.67 2.95
CA PHE A 110 -7.48 10.39 1.69
C PHE A 110 -8.83 10.41 0.98
N ALA A 111 -9.44 9.27 0.66
CA ALA A 111 -10.74 9.23 -0.03
C ALA A 111 -11.85 9.97 0.74
N GLY A 112 -11.77 10.00 2.08
CA GLY A 112 -12.66 10.77 2.98
C GLY A 112 -12.39 12.28 3.04
N GLY A 113 -11.40 12.79 2.30
CA GLY A 113 -11.09 14.22 2.20
C GLY A 113 -10.09 14.75 3.23
N GLN A 114 -9.34 13.88 3.91
CA GLN A 114 -8.27 14.28 4.81
C GLN A 114 -6.93 14.40 4.06
N GLY A 115 -6.07 15.34 4.47
CA GLY A 115 -4.75 15.54 3.88
C GLY A 115 -4.76 16.19 2.49
N SER A 116 -3.68 16.03 1.73
CA SER A 116 -3.52 16.54 0.36
C SER A 116 -4.58 15.98 -0.60
N ASP A 117 -4.95 16.76 -1.62
CA ASP A 117 -5.84 16.30 -2.71
C ASP A 117 -5.15 15.36 -3.69
N THR A 118 -3.83 15.19 -3.59
CA THR A 118 -3.05 14.22 -4.37
C THR A 118 -2.25 13.31 -3.44
N GLY A 119 -2.09 12.04 -3.84
CA GLY A 119 -1.31 11.06 -3.09
C GLY A 119 -0.96 9.84 -3.93
N ALA A 120 -0.02 9.03 -3.43
CA ALA A 120 0.34 7.74 -4.01
C ALA A 120 -0.03 6.63 -3.02
N PHE A 121 -0.65 5.56 -3.50
CA PHE A 121 -1.21 4.51 -2.63
C PHE A 121 -0.96 3.12 -3.20
N HIS A 122 -0.63 2.19 -2.31
CA HIS A 122 -0.53 0.77 -2.59
C HIS A 122 -1.94 0.17 -2.65
N VAL A 123 -2.34 -0.31 -3.82
CA VAL A 123 -3.69 -0.84 -4.04
C VAL A 123 -3.66 -2.09 -4.88
N GLU A 124 -4.64 -2.96 -4.68
CA GLU A 124 -4.97 -4.00 -5.62
C GLU A 124 -5.98 -3.47 -6.64
N VAL A 125 -5.62 -3.52 -7.93
CA VAL A 125 -6.42 -2.98 -9.03
C VAL A 125 -7.11 -4.12 -9.77
N ARG A 126 -8.44 -3.99 -9.93
CA ARG A 126 -9.30 -4.96 -10.61
C ARG A 126 -10.20 -4.30 -11.64
N THR A 127 -10.66 -5.09 -12.60
CA THR A 127 -11.75 -4.71 -13.51
C THR A 127 -13.04 -4.43 -12.71
N THR A 128 -13.90 -3.57 -13.23
CA THR A 128 -15.20 -3.26 -12.62
C THR A 128 -16.26 -3.06 -13.70
N GLU A 129 -17.53 -3.26 -13.33
CA GLU A 129 -18.71 -3.09 -14.20
C GLU A 129 -19.31 -1.68 -14.08
N ILE A 130 -18.60 -0.71 -13.49
CA ILE A 130 -19.09 0.68 -13.39
C ILE A 130 -19.20 1.29 -14.79
N THR A 131 -20.41 1.71 -15.12
CA THR A 131 -20.77 2.39 -16.38
C THR A 131 -21.16 3.85 -16.19
N LYS A 132 -21.21 4.35 -14.94
CA LYS A 132 -21.54 5.74 -14.62
C LYS A 132 -20.28 6.48 -14.19
N PHE A 133 -19.87 7.45 -15.00
CA PHE A 133 -18.60 8.14 -14.81
C PHE A 133 -18.77 9.58 -14.30
N PRO A 134 -18.05 9.99 -13.25
CA PRO A 134 -18.17 11.32 -12.65
C PRO A 134 -17.63 12.46 -13.56
N GLY A 135 -16.82 12.14 -14.57
CA GLY A 135 -16.20 13.10 -15.50
C GLY A 135 -16.73 13.06 -16.94
N GLY A 136 -17.83 12.34 -17.20
CA GLY A 136 -18.37 12.13 -18.55
C GLY A 136 -17.91 10.82 -19.20
N GLU A 137 -18.31 10.60 -20.45
CA GLU A 137 -18.16 9.30 -21.15
C GLU A 137 -16.71 8.93 -21.49
N ASN A 138 -15.76 9.84 -21.34
CA ASN A 138 -14.34 9.64 -21.69
C ASN A 138 -13.51 9.07 -20.52
N MET A 139 -14.13 8.33 -19.61
CA MET A 139 -13.46 7.74 -18.44
C MET A 139 -13.60 6.22 -18.45
N ALA A 140 -12.56 5.54 -18.01
CA ALA A 140 -12.60 4.15 -17.60
C ALA A 140 -12.56 4.07 -16.06
N ALA A 141 -13.18 3.04 -15.49
CA ALA A 141 -13.18 2.81 -14.05
C ALA A 141 -12.41 1.54 -13.70
N TYR A 142 -11.77 1.56 -12.53
CA TYR A 142 -11.14 0.40 -11.90
C TYR A 142 -11.56 0.31 -10.45
N ARG A 143 -11.70 -0.91 -9.95
CA ARG A 143 -11.87 -1.14 -8.51
C ARG A 143 -10.50 -1.14 -7.85
N LEU A 144 -10.37 -0.38 -6.77
CA LEU A 144 -9.17 -0.23 -5.96
C LEU A 144 -9.45 -0.85 -4.59
N ASP A 145 -8.85 -1.99 -4.32
CA ASP A 145 -8.99 -2.69 -3.05
C ASP A 145 -7.74 -2.47 -2.18
N LEU A 146 -7.94 -2.33 -0.87
CA LEU A 146 -6.86 -2.50 0.09
C LEU A 146 -6.79 -3.97 0.50
N PRO A 147 -5.59 -4.53 0.73
CA PRO A 147 -5.49 -5.91 1.20
C PRO A 147 -6.25 -6.11 2.52
N TRP A 148 -7.00 -7.20 2.67
CA TRP A 148 -7.79 -7.56 3.88
C TRP A 148 -8.99 -6.69 4.21
N TYR A 149 -9.19 -5.59 3.49
CA TYR A 149 -10.36 -4.75 3.67
C TYR A 149 -11.43 -5.11 2.66
N GLU A 150 -12.66 -5.32 3.15
CA GLU A 150 -13.87 -5.41 2.32
C GLU A 150 -14.22 -4.07 1.65
N GLN A 151 -13.56 -2.98 2.05
CA GLN A 151 -13.82 -1.67 1.50
C GLN A 151 -13.08 -1.50 0.18
N SER A 152 -13.86 -1.42 -0.90
CA SER A 152 -13.38 -1.05 -2.23
C SER A 152 -13.58 0.44 -2.47
N TYR A 153 -12.62 1.04 -3.17
CA TYR A 153 -12.75 2.35 -3.81
C TYR A 153 -12.87 2.17 -5.32
N PHE A 154 -13.25 3.25 -6.01
CA PHE A 154 -13.26 3.29 -7.46
C PHE A 154 -12.40 4.44 -7.95
N GLY A 155 -11.42 4.11 -8.79
CA GLY A 155 -10.56 5.06 -9.47
C GLY A 155 -11.00 5.21 -10.92
N PHE A 156 -10.99 6.45 -11.40
CA PHE A 156 -11.37 6.81 -12.76
C PHE A 156 -10.18 7.35 -13.51
N VAL A 157 -9.99 6.93 -14.76
CA VAL A 157 -8.87 7.36 -15.60
C VAL A 157 -9.38 7.78 -16.97
N GLU A 158 -8.80 8.82 -17.56
CA GLU A 158 -9.17 9.27 -18.89
C GLU A 158 -8.90 8.16 -19.94
N THR A 159 -9.95 7.80 -20.67
CA THR A 159 -9.90 6.77 -21.71
C THR A 159 -8.93 7.20 -22.81
N GLY A 160 -7.99 6.32 -23.13
CA GLY A 160 -6.96 6.56 -24.15
C GLY A 160 -5.74 7.34 -23.63
N SER A 161 -5.68 7.70 -22.35
CA SER A 161 -4.44 8.17 -21.72
C SER A 161 -3.38 7.05 -21.67
N THR A 162 -2.12 7.42 -21.43
CA THR A 162 -1.03 6.44 -21.22
C THR A 162 -1.30 5.58 -20.00
N THR A 163 -1.78 6.17 -18.90
CA THR A 163 -2.19 5.46 -17.68
C THR A 163 -3.29 4.44 -17.96
N HIS A 164 -4.36 4.84 -18.69
CA HIS A 164 -5.43 3.93 -19.08
C HIS A 164 -4.91 2.74 -19.91
N ARG A 165 -4.07 2.99 -20.92
CA ARG A 165 -3.50 1.91 -21.74
C ARG A 165 -2.66 0.93 -20.90
N GLY A 166 -1.86 1.46 -19.97
CA GLY A 166 -1.05 0.63 -19.06
C GLY A 166 -1.92 -0.27 -18.19
N LEU A 167 -2.94 0.30 -17.54
CA LEU A 167 -3.89 -0.47 -16.73
C LEU A 167 -4.70 -1.47 -17.57
N ALA A 168 -5.19 -1.08 -18.75
CA ALA A 168 -5.96 -1.95 -19.62
C ALA A 168 -5.14 -3.14 -20.16
N ALA A 169 -3.83 -2.97 -20.34
CA ALA A 169 -2.95 -4.05 -20.76
C ALA A 169 -2.66 -5.06 -19.63
N ALA A 170 -2.56 -4.58 -18.40
CA ALA A 170 -2.13 -5.35 -17.24
C ALA A 170 -3.29 -5.98 -16.44
N VAL A 171 -4.37 -5.23 -16.22
CA VAL A 171 -5.52 -5.66 -15.41
C VAL A 171 -6.45 -6.54 -16.24
N ARG A 172 -6.63 -7.81 -15.86
CA ARG A 172 -7.54 -8.75 -16.54
C ARG A 172 -8.63 -9.23 -15.59
N PRO A 173 -9.82 -9.61 -16.09
CA PRO A 173 -10.85 -10.24 -15.26
C PRO A 173 -10.28 -11.45 -14.50
N GLY A 174 -10.44 -11.45 -13.17
CA GLY A 174 -9.93 -12.50 -12.28
C GLY A 174 -8.43 -12.45 -11.99
N ASN A 175 -7.66 -11.54 -12.61
CA ASN A 175 -6.22 -11.39 -12.37
C ASN A 175 -5.91 -9.95 -11.94
N PRO A 176 -6.03 -9.63 -10.64
CA PRO A 176 -5.65 -8.32 -10.13
C PRO A 176 -4.16 -8.06 -10.31
N ILE A 177 -3.79 -6.77 -10.34
CA ILE A 177 -2.40 -6.33 -10.18
C ILE A 177 -2.28 -5.47 -8.93
N ALA A 178 -1.07 -5.30 -8.42
CA ALA A 178 -0.84 -4.58 -7.17
C ALA A 178 0.19 -3.43 -7.34
N PRO A 179 -0.17 -2.37 -8.09
CA PRO A 179 0.69 -1.21 -8.34
C PRO A 179 0.64 -0.19 -7.19
N VAL A 180 1.51 0.81 -7.30
CA VAL A 180 1.35 2.10 -6.60
C VAL A 180 0.71 3.09 -7.55
N LEU A 181 -0.51 3.54 -7.24
CA LEU A 181 -1.24 4.50 -8.07
C LEU A 181 -1.09 5.92 -7.54
N GLN A 182 -0.87 6.87 -8.44
CA GLN A 182 -1.04 8.30 -8.14
C GLN A 182 -2.51 8.67 -8.30
N LEU A 183 -3.15 9.09 -7.21
CA LEU A 183 -4.55 9.46 -7.15
C LEU A 183 -4.70 10.96 -6.90
N THR A 184 -5.72 11.55 -7.49
CA THR A 184 -6.18 12.91 -7.19
C THR A 184 -7.66 12.89 -6.81
N ARG A 185 -8.02 13.57 -5.73
CA ARG A 185 -9.42 13.84 -5.40
C ARG A 185 -9.96 14.93 -6.31
N ARG A 186 -11.05 14.62 -6.98
CA ARG A 186 -11.78 15.56 -7.83
C ARG A 186 -13.21 15.67 -7.37
N ARG A 187 -13.92 16.67 -7.91
CA ARG A 187 -15.36 16.84 -7.73
C ARG A 187 -16.03 16.91 -9.08
N THR A 188 -17.18 16.27 -9.18
CA THR A 188 -18.11 16.45 -10.29
C THR A 188 -18.71 17.86 -10.30
N ALA A 189 -19.41 18.22 -11.37
CA ALA A 189 -20.14 19.49 -11.46
C ALA A 189 -21.21 19.64 -10.35
N ASP A 190 -21.82 18.53 -9.89
CA ASP A 190 -22.75 18.50 -8.75
C ASP A 190 -22.05 18.35 -7.38
N GLY A 191 -20.72 18.48 -7.34
CA GLY A 191 -19.93 18.57 -6.11
C GLY A 191 -19.56 17.23 -5.46
N LYS A 192 -19.93 16.09 -6.06
CA LYS A 192 -19.62 14.75 -5.53
C LYS A 192 -18.14 14.42 -5.70
N PRO A 193 -17.46 13.92 -4.65
CA PRO A 193 -16.05 13.56 -4.77
C PRO A 193 -15.87 12.27 -5.57
N TYR A 194 -14.76 12.18 -6.31
CA TYR A 194 -14.29 10.95 -6.93
C TYR A 194 -12.76 10.90 -6.95
N LEU A 195 -12.20 9.71 -7.13
CA LEU A 195 -10.76 9.50 -7.26
C LEU A 195 -10.38 9.40 -8.72
N GLU A 196 -9.55 10.31 -9.19
CA GLU A 196 -8.93 10.26 -10.51
C GLU A 196 -7.56 9.58 -10.42
N ILE A 197 -7.30 8.60 -11.27
CA ILE A 197 -6.00 7.93 -11.41
C ILE A 197 -5.17 8.75 -12.39
N MET A 198 -4.19 9.47 -11.86
CA MET A 198 -3.31 10.33 -12.67
C MET A 198 -2.19 9.52 -13.33
N GLY A 199 -1.70 8.49 -12.65
CA GLY A 199 -0.54 7.74 -13.08
C GLY A 199 -0.31 6.46 -12.29
N ILE A 200 0.63 5.66 -12.78
CA ILE A 200 1.18 4.49 -12.11
C ILE A 200 2.57 4.90 -11.63
N ALA A 201 2.75 5.14 -10.32
CA ALA A 201 4.04 5.47 -9.74
C ALA A 201 4.97 4.24 -9.75
N ALA A 202 4.40 3.05 -9.58
CA ALA A 202 5.10 1.78 -9.67
C ALA A 202 4.17 0.72 -10.25
N SER A 203 4.66 -0.10 -11.18
CA SER A 203 3.91 -1.20 -11.81
C SER A 203 3.67 -2.38 -10.85
N ASN A 204 4.48 -2.46 -9.80
CA ASN A 204 4.43 -3.49 -8.77
C ASN A 204 4.43 -2.82 -7.38
N TRP A 205 4.28 -3.64 -6.35
CA TRP A 205 4.18 -3.18 -4.96
C TRP A 205 5.48 -2.56 -4.42
N HIS A 206 6.61 -2.88 -5.04
CA HIS A 206 7.92 -2.34 -4.68
C HIS A 206 8.63 -1.90 -5.96
N PRO A 207 8.51 -0.62 -6.35
CA PRO A 207 9.39 -0.09 -7.39
C PRO A 207 10.84 -0.25 -6.93
N GLU A 208 11.75 -0.58 -7.85
CA GLU A 208 13.18 -0.50 -7.55
C GLU A 208 13.53 0.92 -7.06
N PRO A 209 14.38 1.07 -6.03
CA PRO A 209 14.94 2.38 -5.72
C PRO A 209 15.78 2.82 -6.92
N GLU A 210 15.48 3.99 -7.48
CA GLU A 210 16.38 4.69 -8.41
C GLU A 210 17.77 4.94 -7.80
#